data_AF-A0A0G1FA11-F1
#
_entry.id   AF-A0A0G1FA11-F1
#
_cell.length_a   1.000
_cell.length_b   1.000
_cell.length_c   1.000
_cell.angle_alpha   90.00
_cell.angle_beta   90.00
_cell.angle_gamma   90.00
#
_symmetry.space_group_name_H-M   'P 1'
#
loop_
_entity.id
_entity.type
_entity.pdbx_description
1 polymer ?
#
loop_
_entity_poly.entity_id
_entity_poly.type
_entity_poly.pdbx_seq_one_letter_code
_entity_poly.pdbx_strand_id
1 'polypeptide(L)'
;EAVFNSYSNRWDDIVEVSAEELNLYPSVNLLRVQGEEKVYLIENLTKRWIKTANIFVSKGYKWENINVVNKTEIDAYGEGSAVE
;
A
#
# COMPACT_ATOMS: atom_id res chain seq x y z
N GLU A 1 -5.09 -9.73 10.92
CA GLU A 1 -4.00 -10.50 11.56
C GLU A 1 -3.03 -11.12 10.56
N ALA A 2 -3.49 -11.83 9.51
CA ALA A 2 -2.63 -12.47 8.51
C ALA A 2 -1.56 -11.53 7.91
N VAL A 3 -1.96 -10.32 7.55
CA VAL A 3 -1.05 -9.29 7.02
C VAL A 3 0.04 -8.92 8.02
N PHE A 4 -0.32 -8.58 9.27
CA PHE A 4 0.65 -8.23 10.31
C PHE A 4 1.67 -9.36 10.55
N ASN A 5 1.19 -10.60 10.65
CA ASN A 5 2.05 -11.77 10.86
C ASN A 5 2.95 -12.08 9.66
N SER A 6 2.55 -11.71 8.44
CA SER A 6 3.32 -11.98 7.22
C SER A 6 4.67 -11.24 7.17
N TYR A 7 4.81 -10.16 7.95
CA TYR A 7 6.06 -9.42 8.12
C TYR A 7 6.89 -9.90 9.32
N SER A 8 6.50 -11.02 9.95
CA SER A 8 7.14 -11.52 11.19
C SER A 8 7.10 -10.51 12.34
N ASN A 9 6.13 -9.60 12.33
CA ASN A 9 5.87 -8.68 13.43
C ASN A 9 5.39 -9.45 14.67
N ARG A 10 5.66 -8.90 15.85
CA ARG A 10 5.28 -9.49 17.13
C ARG A 10 4.24 -8.63 17.81
N TRP A 11 3.17 -9.26 18.30
CA TRP A 11 2.10 -8.58 19.03
C TRP A 11 2.60 -8.00 20.36
N ASP A 12 3.60 -8.63 20.97
CA ASP A 12 4.25 -8.13 22.20
C ASP A 12 5.03 -6.82 21.99
N ASP A 13 5.38 -6.50 20.73
CA ASP A 13 6.12 -5.27 20.39
C ASP A 13 5.17 -4.09 20.08
N ILE A 14 3.85 -4.28 20.23
CA ILE A 14 2.86 -3.21 20.02
C ILE A 14 2.92 -2.22 21.19
N VAL A 15 3.06 -0.94 20.85
CA VAL A 15 3.02 0.18 21.78
C VAL A 15 1.87 1.11 21.43
N GLU A 16 1.28 1.74 22.45
CA GLU A 16 0.29 2.79 22.27
C GLU A 16 1.01 4.13 22.06
N VAL A 17 0.61 4.87 21.04
CA VAL A 17 1.18 6.18 20.69
C VAL A 17 0.07 7.23 20.69
N SER A 18 0.43 8.50 20.91
CA SER A 18 -0.54 9.58 20.85
C SER A 18 -1.02 9.83 19.41
N ALA A 19 -2.16 10.49 19.26
CA ALA A 19 -2.64 10.91 17.95
C ALA A 19 -1.68 11.90 17.28
N GLU A 20 -0.98 12.74 18.05
CA GLU A 20 0.04 13.64 17.50
C GLU A 20 1.24 12.88 16.95
N GLU A 21 1.72 11.86 17.67
CA GLU A 21 2.81 10.99 17.20
C GLU A 21 2.41 10.23 15.94
N LEU A 22 1.19 9.69 15.90
CA LEU A 22 0.67 8.99 14.72
C LEU A 22 0.64 9.89 13.48
N ASN A 23 0.30 11.18 13.63
CA ASN A 23 0.27 12.16 12.54
C ASN A 23 1.65 12.49 11.95
N LEU A 24 2.75 12.10 12.62
CA LEU A 24 4.10 12.24 12.07
C LEU A 24 4.41 11.19 10.99
N TYR A 25 3.62 10.12 10.92
CA TYR A 25 3.81 9.05 9.94
C TYR A 25 2.97 9.30 8.69
N PRO A 26 3.59 9.41 7.49
CA PRO A 26 2.85 9.61 6.27
C PRO A 26 2.02 8.38 5.92
N SER A 27 0.79 8.61 5.48
CA SER A 27 -0.04 7.56 4.88
C SER A 27 0.49 7.23 3.48
N VAL A 28 0.57 5.93 3.16
CA VAL A 28 0.97 5.46 1.84
C VAL A 28 -0.18 4.66 1.23
N ASN A 29 -0.45 4.93 -0.05
CA ASN A 29 -1.53 4.30 -0.80
C ASN A 29 -1.09 3.78 -2.18
N LEU A 30 0.18 3.94 -2.56
CA LEU A 30 0.74 3.38 -3.79
C LEU A 30 1.57 2.17 -3.42
N LEU A 31 1.09 0.99 -3.78
CA LEU A 31 1.71 -0.28 -3.41
C LEU A 31 2.15 -1.06 -4.65
N ARG A 32 3.25 -1.80 -4.50
CA ARG A 32 3.75 -2.75 -5.50
C ARG A 32 4.18 -4.03 -4.79
N VAL A 33 3.88 -5.18 -5.38
CA VAL A 33 4.33 -6.46 -4.83
C VAL A 33 5.83 -6.63 -5.07
N GLN A 34 6.57 -7.12 -4.07
CA GLN A 34 7.99 -7.44 -4.22
C GLN A 34 8.20 -8.41 -5.39
N GLY A 35 9.05 -8.01 -6.34
CA GLY A 35 9.33 -8.79 -7.55
C GLY A 35 8.34 -8.61 -8.71
N GLU A 36 7.28 -7.81 -8.53
CA GLU A 36 6.35 -7.47 -9.62
C GLU A 36 6.51 -6.00 -10.08
N GLU A 37 6.06 -5.71 -11.30
CA GLU A 37 6.05 -4.37 -11.87
C GLU A 37 4.72 -3.63 -11.70
N LYS A 38 3.65 -4.36 -11.36
CA LYS A 38 2.30 -3.79 -11.23
C LYS A 38 2.21 -2.86 -10.03
N VAL A 39 1.79 -1.62 -10.29
CA VAL A 39 1.53 -0.62 -9.25
C VAL A 39 0.03 -0.52 -9.02
N TYR A 40 -0.37 -0.56 -7.76
CA TYR A 40 -1.74 -0.47 -7.31
C TYR A 40 -1.94 0.82 -6.50
N LEU A 41 -3.04 1.50 -6.78
CA LEU A 41 -3.58 2.53 -5.90
C LEU A 41 -4.53 1.86 -4.90
N ILE A 42 -4.31 2.09 -3.62
CA ILE A 42 -5.18 1.61 -2.56
C ILE A 42 -6.16 2.72 -2.18
N GLU A 43 -7.45 2.43 -2.36
CA GLU A 43 -8.53 3.38 -2.09
C GLU A 43 -9.76 2.59 -1.62
N ASN A 44 -10.40 3.03 -0.54
CA ASN A 44 -11.61 2.40 0.00
C ASN A 44 -11.47 0.89 0.22
N LEU A 45 -10.33 0.43 0.77
CA LEU A 45 -10.00 -0.99 0.99
C LEU A 45 -9.94 -1.84 -0.30
N THR A 46 -9.82 -1.20 -1.45
CA THR A 46 -9.63 -1.88 -2.74
C THR A 46 -8.29 -1.52 -3.36
N LYS A 47 -7.69 -2.47 -4.09
CA LYS A 47 -6.53 -2.25 -4.94
C LYS A 47 -6.98 -1.99 -6.36
N ARG A 48 -6.54 -0.86 -6.91
CA ARG A 48 -6.87 -0.41 -8.26
C ARG A 48 -5.60 -0.44 -9.09
N TRP A 49 -5.55 -1.31 -10.09
CA TRP A 49 -4.36 -1.41 -10.93
C TRP A 49 -4.18 -0.15 -11.79
N ILE A 50 -2.98 0.43 -11.73
CA ILE A 50 -2.54 1.51 -12.62
C ILE A 50 -1.91 0.86 -13.85
N LYS A 51 -2.66 0.83 -14.96
CA LYS A 51 -2.31 0.03 -16.15
C LYS A 51 -1.04 0.49 -16.86
N THR A 52 -0.70 1.78 -16.79
CA THR A 52 0.45 2.34 -17.52
C THR A 52 1.17 3.41 -16.73
N ALA A 53 2.47 3.58 -17.03
CA ALA A 53 3.28 4.69 -16.50
C ALA A 53 2.72 6.07 -16.88
N ASN A 54 2.08 6.19 -18.05
CA ASN A 54 1.49 7.46 -18.47
C ASN A 54 0.30 7.85 -17.57
N ILE A 55 -0.57 6.90 -17.21
CA ILE A 55 -1.65 7.13 -16.23
C ILE A 55 -1.06 7.49 -14.87
N PHE A 56 0.00 6.79 -14.45
CA PHE A 56 0.67 7.08 -13.18
C PHE A 56 1.13 8.54 -13.10
N VAL A 57 1.86 9.00 -14.13
CA VAL A 57 2.39 10.37 -14.19
C VAL A 57 1.28 11.40 -14.39
N SER A 58 0.27 11.11 -15.22
CA SER A 58 -0.83 12.05 -15.48
C SER A 58 -1.71 12.32 -14.25
N LYS A 59 -1.82 11.34 -13.34
CA LYS A 59 -2.46 11.50 -12.03
C LYS A 59 -1.59 12.24 -11.01
N GLY A 60 -0.36 12.60 -11.36
CA GLY A 60 0.58 13.28 -10.47
C GLY A 60 1.22 12.36 -9.41
N TYR A 61 1.11 11.05 -9.59
CA TYR A 61 1.78 10.11 -8.69
C TYR A 61 3.29 10.13 -8.90
N LYS A 62 4.02 9.88 -7.81
CA LYS A 62 5.47 9.87 -7.81
C LYS A 62 5.99 8.48 -7.50
N TRP A 63 6.96 8.02 -8.29
CA TRP A 63 7.55 6.69 -8.12
C TRP A 63 8.22 6.52 -6.76
N GLU A 64 8.72 7.61 -6.17
CA GLU A 64 9.29 7.66 -4.82
C GLU A 64 8.26 7.34 -3.71
N ASN A 65 6.96 7.47 -3.99
CA ASN A 65 5.89 7.19 -3.03
C ASN A 65 5.39 5.74 -3.09
N ILE A 66 5.97 4.90 -3.95
CA ILE A 66 5.57 3.50 -4.09
C ILE A 66 6.24 2.69 -3.00
N ASN A 67 5.43 2.10 -2.12
CA ASN A 67 5.90 1.13 -1.15
C ASN A 67 5.86 -0.29 -1.73
N VAL A 68 6.95 -1.02 -1.51
CA VAL A 68 7.03 -2.43 -1.86
C VAL A 68 6.50 -3.25 -0.70
N VAL A 69 5.52 -4.11 -0.98
CA VAL A 69 4.84 -4.97 0.00
C VAL A 69 4.91 -6.42 -0.42
N ASN A 70 4.61 -7.34 0.49
CA ASN A 70 4.49 -8.75 0.15
C ASN A 70 3.14 -9.08 -0.50
N LYS A 71 3.00 -10.30 -1.01
CA LYS A 71 1.77 -10.76 -1.67
C LYS A 71 0.58 -10.85 -0.70
N THR A 72 0.82 -11.20 0.56
CA THR A 72 -0.23 -11.33 1.59
C THR A 72 -0.93 -10.00 1.88
N GLU A 73 -0.17 -8.90 1.96
CA GLU A 73 -0.70 -7.54 2.10
C GLU A 73 -1.62 -7.20 0.92
N ILE A 74 -1.13 -7.34 -0.32
CA ILE A 74 -1.92 -6.90 -1.47
C ILE A 74 -3.19 -7.74 -1.67
N ASP A 75 -3.16 -9.01 -1.29
CA ASP A 75 -4.30 -9.92 -1.41
C ASP A 75 -5.39 -9.67 -0.37
N ALA A 76 -5.09 -8.91 0.69
CA ALA A 76 -6.09 -8.50 1.67
C ALA A 76 -7.04 -7.41 1.15
N TYR A 77 -6.66 -6.68 0.11
CA TYR A 77 -7.50 -5.65 -0.51
C TYR A 77 -8.41 -6.25 -1.58
N GLY A 78 -9.66 -5.75 -1.63
CA GLY A 78 -10.59 -6.12 -2.70
C GLY A 78 -10.13 -5.63 -4.07
N GLU A 79 -10.58 -6.27 -5.15
CA GLU A 79 -10.30 -5.79 -6.51
C GLU A 79 -11.16 -4.56 -6.83
N GLY A 80 -10.53 -3.45 -7.16
CA GLY A 80 -11.18 -2.23 -7.62
C GLY A 80 -11.05 -2.03 -9.13
N SER A 81 -11.87 -1.14 -9.70
CA SER A 81 -11.74 -0.76 -11.11
C SER A 81 -10.37 -0.14 -11.36
N ALA A 82 -9.75 -0.52 -12.48
CA ALA A 82 -8.45 0.02 -12.88
C ALA A 82 -8.48 1.55 -12.94
N VAL A 83 -7.33 2.16 -12.67
CA VAL A 83 -7.16 3.61 -12.82
C VAL A 83 -7.03 3.92 -14.31
N GLU A 84 -7.81 4.89 -14.77
CA GLU A 84 -7.82 5.42 -16.14
C GLU A 84 -7.37 6.88 -16.17
#